data_AF-A0A151AYQ5-F1
#
_entry.id   AF-A0A151AYQ5-F1
#
_cell.length_a   1.000
_cell.length_b   1.000
_cell.length_c   1.000
_cell.angle_alpha   90.00
_cell.angle_beta   90.00
_cell.angle_gamma   90.00
#
_symmetry.space_group_name_H-M   'P 1'
#
loop_
_entity.id
_entity.type
_entity.pdbx_description
1 polymer ?
#
loop_
_entity_poly.entity_id
_entity_poly.type
_entity_poly.pdbx_seq_one_letter_code
_entity_poly.pdbx_strand_id
1 'polypeptide(L)'
;MLPIAVFAHDSKAEETNRHEVELPFLKVLQFEFYKVQLKRLPWRQYINSNNPVAAALLSKEVQRVMELTTSWHLKGWQQGRQEGRQEGRQEGRQEILLRQLRKRLGTISPEVEAKIKTLSVEQLDDLAEKILDITSEAELLRVLALKH
;
A
#
# COMPACT_ATOMS: atom_id res chain seq x y z
N MET A 1 1.39 31.72 37.62
CA MET A 1 1.15 30.79 36.49
C MET A 1 2.43 30.69 35.69
N LEU A 2 2.90 29.47 35.37
CA LEU A 2 4.09 29.27 34.53
C LEU A 2 3.65 29.14 33.06
N PRO A 3 4.04 30.04 32.16
CA PRO A 3 3.71 29.91 30.74
C PRO A 3 4.47 28.73 30.14
N ILE A 4 3.79 27.96 29.29
CA ILE A 4 4.35 26.79 28.60
C ILE A 4 4.17 27.00 27.10
N ALA A 5 5.22 26.76 26.33
CA ALA A 5 5.15 26.69 24.87
C ALA A 5 5.29 25.24 24.42
N VAL A 6 4.32 24.77 23.64
CA VAL A 6 4.30 23.40 23.10
C VAL A 6 4.69 23.45 21.62
N PHE A 7 5.75 22.73 21.27
CA PHE A 7 6.29 22.65 19.91
C PHE A 7 5.99 21.28 19.32
N ALA A 8 5.22 21.27 18.23
CA ALA A 8 4.79 20.07 17.52
C ALA A 8 5.53 19.85 16.19
N HIS A 9 6.32 20.81 15.70
CA HIS A 9 7.03 20.71 14.42
C HIS A 9 8.22 19.76 14.46
N ASP A 10 8.67 19.34 13.28
CA ASP A 10 9.79 18.40 13.11
C ASP A 10 11.16 19.06 13.02
N SER A 11 11.24 20.39 13.09
CA SER A 11 12.51 21.14 13.08
C SER A 11 13.42 20.74 14.25
N LYS A 12 14.72 20.66 13.95
CA LYS A 12 15.80 20.43 14.94
C LYS A 12 16.35 21.74 15.53
N ALA A 13 15.83 22.90 15.12
CA ALA A 13 16.28 24.19 15.61
C ALA A 13 16.14 24.27 17.14
N GLU A 14 17.11 24.90 17.80
CA GLU A 14 16.99 25.24 19.21
C GLU A 14 16.05 26.42 19.36
N GLU A 15 14.86 26.16 19.90
CA GLU A 15 13.88 27.20 20.22
C GLU A 15 14.33 27.98 21.46
N THR A 16 14.20 29.31 21.48
CA THR A 16 14.50 30.15 22.65
C THR A 16 13.41 29.96 23.73
N ASN A 17 13.76 30.07 25.02
CA ASN A 17 12.83 29.96 26.17
C ASN A 17 12.37 31.33 26.70
N ARG A 18 12.60 32.38 25.92
CA ARG A 18 12.35 33.77 26.27
C ARG A 18 11.62 34.46 25.15
N HIS A 19 10.62 35.24 25.52
CA HIS A 19 9.94 36.13 24.60
C HIS A 19 10.09 37.57 25.11
N GLU A 20 10.50 38.46 24.22
CA GLU A 20 10.71 39.89 24.49
C GLU A 20 9.91 40.70 23.46
N VAL A 21 9.07 41.60 23.96
CA VAL A 21 8.35 42.60 23.17
C VAL A 21 8.90 43.96 23.57
N GLU A 22 9.60 44.60 22.64
CA GLU A 22 10.26 45.89 22.86
C GLU A 22 9.83 46.90 21.79
N LEU A 23 9.56 48.13 22.24
CA LEU A 23 9.50 49.32 21.41
C LEU A 23 10.83 50.08 21.56
N PRO A 24 11.23 50.94 20.59
CA PRO A 24 12.51 51.65 20.64
C PRO A 24 12.77 52.44 21.93
N PHE A 25 11.72 52.76 22.68
CA PHE A 25 11.75 53.56 23.89
C PHE A 25 11.23 52.83 25.14
N LEU A 26 10.71 51.59 25.03
CA LEU A 26 10.12 50.88 26.16
C LEU A 26 10.12 49.36 25.96
N LYS A 27 10.64 48.62 26.95
CA LYS A 27 10.41 47.16 27.05
C LYS A 27 9.00 46.93 27.57
N VAL A 28 8.12 46.37 26.75
CA VAL A 28 6.68 46.22 27.05
C VAL A 28 6.41 44.92 27.78
N LEU A 29 7.09 43.84 27.40
CA LEU A 29 6.88 42.52 27.99
C LEU A 29 8.12 41.65 27.82
N GLN A 30 8.61 41.09 28.91
CA GLN A 30 9.65 40.06 28.89
C GLN A 30 9.21 38.93 29.82
N PHE A 31 9.18 37.70 29.31
CA PHE A 31 8.93 36.53 30.13
C PHE A 31 9.68 35.30 29.63
N GLU A 32 9.94 34.40 30.58
CA GLU A 32 10.46 33.07 30.31
C GLU A 32 9.31 32.06 30.31
N PHE A 33 9.44 31.03 29.48
CA PHE A 33 8.45 29.96 29.38
C PHE A 33 9.12 28.59 29.35
N TYR A 34 8.38 27.58 29.83
CA TYR A 34 8.82 26.20 29.76
C TYR A 34 8.59 25.64 28.36
N LYS A 35 9.64 25.13 27.72
CA LYS A 35 9.58 24.55 26.38
C LYS A 35 9.24 23.07 26.44
N VAL A 36 8.22 22.67 25.70
CA VAL A 36 7.81 21.26 25.59
C VAL A 36 7.85 20.83 24.14
N GLN A 37 8.74 19.90 23.81
CA GLN A 37 8.89 19.38 22.44
C GLN A 37 8.27 17.98 22.35
N LEU A 38 7.12 17.88 21.68
CA LEU A 38 6.32 16.65 21.66
C LEU A 38 7.08 15.46 21.07
N LYS A 39 7.93 15.70 20.06
CA LYS A 39 8.74 14.64 19.40
C LYS A 39 9.77 13.97 20.32
N ARG A 40 10.22 14.66 21.37
CA ARG A 40 11.22 14.15 22.31
C ARG A 40 10.58 13.44 23.51
N LEU A 41 9.25 13.44 23.60
CA LEU A 41 8.53 12.81 24.70
C LEU A 41 8.09 11.39 24.32
N PRO A 42 8.31 10.39 25.20
CA PRO A 42 7.80 9.05 24.98
C PRO A 42 6.29 9.02 25.22
N TRP A 43 5.49 9.20 24.16
CA TRP A 43 4.02 9.35 24.23
C TRP A 43 3.32 8.25 25.05
N ARG A 44 3.85 7.03 25.06
CA ARG A 44 3.31 5.90 25.84
C ARG A 44 3.24 6.18 27.34
N GLN A 45 4.15 6.99 27.87
CA GLN A 45 4.15 7.37 29.30
C GLN A 45 3.02 8.34 29.65
N TYR A 46 2.40 8.97 28.64
CA TYR A 46 1.41 10.04 28.82
C TYR A 46 -0.03 9.60 28.50
N ILE A 47 -0.26 8.33 28.16
CA ILE A 47 -1.59 7.80 27.79
C ILE A 47 -2.64 8.07 28.88
N ASN A 48 -2.26 7.92 30.14
CA ASN A 48 -3.15 8.10 31.29
C ASN A 48 -2.97 9.46 31.99
N SER A 49 -2.23 10.39 31.36
CA SER A 49 -1.95 11.71 31.96
C SER A 49 -3.06 12.70 31.66
N ASN A 50 -3.62 13.32 32.70
CA ASN A 50 -4.63 14.37 32.55
C ASN A 50 -3.98 15.76 32.56
N ASN A 51 -3.21 16.09 31.52
CA ASN A 51 -2.59 17.41 31.36
C ASN A 51 -2.58 17.86 29.88
N PRO A 52 -2.51 19.18 29.60
CA PRO A 52 -2.65 19.70 28.23
C PRO A 52 -1.49 19.30 27.30
N VAL A 53 -0.30 19.05 27.83
CA VAL A 53 0.84 18.53 27.05
C VAL A 53 0.56 17.11 26.56
N ALA A 54 -0.01 16.25 27.43
CA ALA A 54 -0.41 14.91 27.07
C ALA A 54 -1.50 14.93 25.99
N ALA A 55 -2.50 15.79 26.12
CA ALA A 55 -3.54 15.95 25.09
C ALA A 55 -2.96 16.36 23.72
N ALA A 56 -2.05 17.33 23.71
CA ALA A 56 -1.38 17.77 22.48
C ALA A 56 -0.51 16.66 21.86
N LEU A 57 0.21 15.91 22.70
CA LEU A 57 1.03 14.77 22.27
C LEU A 57 0.18 13.66 21.65
N LEU A 58 -0.87 13.24 22.35
CA LEU A 58 -1.74 12.15 21.92
C LEU A 58 -2.51 12.52 20.64
N SER A 59 -2.97 13.76 20.50
CA SER A 59 -3.62 14.23 19.27
C SER A 59 -2.73 14.07 18.03
N LYS A 60 -1.45 14.47 18.13
CA LYS A 60 -0.46 14.30 17.05
C LYS A 60 -0.24 12.83 16.70
N GLU A 61 -0.15 11.96 17.70
CA GLU A 61 0.08 10.52 17.49
C GLU A 61 -1.16 9.83 16.89
N VAL A 62 -2.37 10.20 17.31
CA VAL A 62 -3.64 9.73 16.72
C VAL A 62 -3.70 10.10 15.24
N GLN A 63 -3.37 11.35 14.88
CA GLN A 63 -3.33 11.77 13.48
C GLN A 63 -2.35 10.92 12.66
N ARG A 64 -1.13 10.69 13.17
CA ARG A 64 -0.13 9.85 12.49
C ARG A 64 -0.61 8.41 12.30
N VAL A 65 -1.19 7.81 13.34
CA VAL A 65 -1.71 6.43 13.27
C VAL A 65 -2.90 6.36 12.30
N MET A 66 -3.75 7.37 12.26
CA MET A 66 -4.88 7.44 11.33
C MET A 66 -4.41 7.53 9.87
N GLU A 67 -3.40 8.35 9.58
CA GLU A 67 -2.77 8.44 8.24
C GLU A 67 -2.17 7.10 7.81
N LEU A 68 -1.46 6.42 8.71
CA LEU A 68 -0.90 5.09 8.44
C LEU A 68 -2.01 4.05 8.23
N THR A 69 -2.96 3.92 9.15
CA THR A 69 -4.02 2.91 9.07
C THR A 69 -4.85 3.08 7.79
N THR A 70 -5.16 4.33 7.43
CA THR A 70 -5.93 4.65 6.21
C THR A 70 -5.12 4.32 4.96
N SER A 71 -3.83 4.67 4.92
CA SER A 71 -2.98 4.40 3.76
C SER A 71 -2.76 2.90 3.52
N TRP A 72 -2.47 2.11 4.55
CA TRP A 72 -2.31 0.65 4.42
C TRP A 72 -3.62 -0.03 4.01
N HIS A 73 -4.74 0.37 4.58
CA HIS A 73 -6.06 -0.15 4.22
C HIS A 73 -6.40 0.15 2.74
N LEU A 74 -6.22 1.40 2.30
CA LEU A 74 -6.44 1.80 0.90
C LEU A 74 -5.51 1.05 -0.05
N LYS A 75 -4.22 0.97 0.28
CA LYS A 75 -3.22 0.28 -0.54
C LYS A 75 -3.52 -1.21 -0.65
N GLY A 76 -3.81 -1.87 0.47
CA GLY A 76 -4.15 -3.29 0.50
C GLY A 76 -5.41 -3.60 -0.31
N TRP A 77 -6.46 -2.76 -0.20
CA TRP A 77 -7.68 -2.94 -0.98
C TRP A 77 -7.45 -2.72 -2.48
N GLN A 78 -6.69 -1.68 -2.86
CA GLN A 78 -6.35 -1.43 -4.26
C GLN A 78 -5.51 -2.58 -4.85
N GLN A 79 -4.52 -3.05 -4.10
CA GLN A 79 -3.66 -4.16 -4.51
C GLN A 79 -4.45 -5.44 -4.66
N GLY A 80 -5.22 -5.85 -3.65
CA GLY A 80 -6.05 -7.07 -3.71
C GLY A 80 -7.10 -7.02 -4.83
N ARG A 81 -7.65 -5.83 -5.13
CA ARG A 81 -8.55 -5.67 -6.27
C ARG A 81 -7.83 -5.77 -7.62
N GLN A 82 -6.58 -5.34 -7.73
CA GLN A 82 -5.80 -5.48 -8.95
C GLN A 82 -5.36 -6.93 -9.16
N GLU A 83 -4.79 -7.56 -8.13
CA GLU A 83 -4.37 -8.96 -8.14
C GLU A 83 -5.55 -9.87 -8.47
N GLY A 84 -6.68 -9.75 -7.75
CA GLY A 84 -7.86 -10.57 -8.03
C GLY A 84 -8.47 -10.35 -9.42
N ARG A 85 -8.33 -9.15 -10.01
CA ARG A 85 -8.73 -8.93 -11.41
C ARG A 85 -7.77 -9.61 -12.40
N GLN A 86 -6.47 -9.62 -12.11
CA GLN A 86 -5.47 -10.24 -12.98
C GLN A 86 -5.59 -11.77 -12.93
N GLU A 87 -5.66 -12.33 -11.73
CA GLU A 87 -5.87 -13.77 -11.51
C GLU A 87 -7.17 -14.22 -12.17
N GLY A 88 -8.30 -13.54 -11.89
CA GLY A 88 -9.58 -13.89 -12.51
C GLY A 88 -9.59 -13.76 -14.03
N ARG A 89 -8.81 -12.83 -14.60
CA ARG A 89 -8.64 -12.73 -16.06
C ARG A 89 -7.82 -13.91 -16.61
N GLN A 90 -6.74 -14.29 -15.94
CA GLN A 90 -5.91 -15.43 -16.36
C GLN A 90 -6.70 -16.73 -16.28
N GLU A 91 -7.34 -17.02 -15.14
CA GLU A 91 -8.17 -18.21 -14.95
C GLU A 91 -9.29 -18.28 -15.98
N GLY A 92 -10.00 -17.16 -16.22
CA GLY A 92 -11.04 -17.10 -17.24
C GLY A 92 -10.53 -17.35 -18.66
N ARG A 93 -9.34 -16.85 -19.01
CA ARG A 93 -8.70 -17.14 -20.31
C ARG A 93 -8.33 -18.61 -20.44
N GLN A 94 -7.72 -19.20 -19.41
CA GLN A 94 -7.38 -20.62 -19.38
C GLN A 94 -8.62 -21.50 -19.53
N GLU A 95 -9.69 -21.20 -18.80
CA GLU A 95 -10.95 -21.94 -18.84
C GLU A 95 -11.58 -21.90 -20.24
N ILE A 96 -11.66 -20.70 -20.84
CA ILE A 96 -12.22 -20.54 -22.18
C ILE A 96 -11.36 -21.27 -23.22
N LEU A 97 -10.03 -21.14 -23.17
CA LEU A 97 -9.13 -21.84 -24.09
C LEU A 97 -9.27 -23.36 -23.98
N LEU A 98 -9.27 -23.91 -22.76
CA LEU A 98 -9.47 -25.34 -22.54
C LEU A 98 -10.83 -25.81 -23.07
N ARG A 99 -11.88 -25.03 -22.87
CA ARG A 99 -13.21 -25.34 -23.40
C ARG A 99 -13.23 -25.35 -24.93
N GLN A 100 -12.57 -24.38 -25.58
CA GLN A 100 -12.49 -24.32 -27.04
C GLN A 100 -11.67 -25.47 -27.62
N LEU A 101 -10.51 -25.76 -27.03
CA LEU A 101 -9.66 -26.87 -27.45
C LEU A 101 -10.39 -28.21 -27.29
N ARG A 102 -11.11 -28.43 -26.17
CA ARG A 102 -11.89 -29.67 -25.97
C ARG A 102 -13.01 -29.79 -26.98
N LYS A 103 -13.64 -28.67 -27.36
CA LYS A 103 -14.70 -28.67 -28.38
C LYS A 103 -14.15 -28.97 -29.79
N ARG A 104 -12.90 -28.59 -30.08
CA ARG A 104 -12.26 -28.79 -31.40
C ARG A 104 -11.55 -30.13 -31.55
N LEU A 105 -10.71 -30.48 -30.58
CA LEU A 105 -9.85 -31.67 -30.60
C LEU A 105 -10.50 -32.86 -29.89
N GLY A 106 -11.61 -32.65 -29.19
CA GLY A 106 -12.29 -33.66 -28.40
C GLY A 106 -11.59 -33.86 -27.04
N THR A 107 -10.89 -34.98 -26.90
CA THR A 107 -10.13 -35.27 -25.67
C THR A 107 -8.77 -34.60 -25.75
N ILE A 108 -8.38 -33.94 -24.66
CA ILE A 108 -7.05 -33.34 -24.48
C ILE A 108 -6.38 -34.09 -23.34
N SER A 109 -5.10 -34.40 -23.50
CA SER A 109 -4.29 -35.02 -22.46
C SER A 109 -4.17 -34.13 -21.19
N PRO A 110 -4.07 -34.74 -19.99
CA PRO A 110 -3.84 -34.00 -18.75
C PRO A 110 -2.56 -33.16 -18.76
N GLU A 111 -1.56 -33.55 -19.54
CA GLU A 111 -0.29 -32.83 -19.67
C GLU A 111 -0.49 -31.47 -20.35
N VAL A 112 -1.25 -31.42 -21.43
CA VAL A 112 -1.60 -30.17 -22.12
C VAL A 112 -2.43 -29.26 -21.23
N GLU A 113 -3.39 -29.82 -20.48
CA GLU A 113 -4.20 -29.05 -19.54
C GLU A 113 -3.35 -28.45 -18.41
N ALA A 114 -2.43 -29.23 -17.84
CA ALA A 114 -1.49 -28.76 -16.84
C ALA A 114 -0.59 -27.65 -17.40
N LYS A 115 -0.12 -27.80 -18.65
CA LYS A 115 0.72 -26.79 -19.30
C LYS A 115 -0.03 -25.47 -19.48
N ILE A 116 -1.26 -25.50 -19.98
CA ILE A 116 -2.10 -24.31 -20.20
C ILE A 116 -2.33 -23.55 -18.88
N LYS A 117 -2.53 -24.27 -17.77
CA LYS A 117 -2.69 -23.66 -16.43
C LYS A 117 -1.44 -22.93 -15.93
N THR A 118 -0.26 -23.26 -16.48
CA THR A 118 1.01 -22.59 -16.14
C THR A 118 1.39 -21.46 -17.09
N LEU A 119 0.64 -21.24 -18.18
CA LEU A 119 0.95 -20.20 -19.15
C LEU A 119 0.63 -18.80 -18.61
N SER A 120 1.47 -17.85 -19.02
CA SER A 120 1.24 -16.42 -18.81
C SER A 120 0.08 -15.91 -19.66
N VAL A 121 -0.43 -14.74 -19.28
CA VAL A 121 -1.55 -14.05 -19.92
C VAL A 121 -1.29 -13.78 -21.40
N GLU A 122 -0.05 -13.44 -21.76
CA GLU A 122 0.43 -13.20 -23.11
C GLU A 122 0.49 -14.50 -23.94
N GLN A 123 1.04 -15.56 -23.37
CA GLN A 123 1.09 -16.87 -24.03
C GLN A 123 -0.31 -17.45 -24.28
N LEU A 124 -1.26 -17.17 -23.39
CA LEU A 124 -2.67 -17.53 -23.58
C LEU A 124 -3.29 -16.75 -24.74
N ASP A 125 -2.97 -15.45 -24.90
CA ASP A 125 -3.46 -14.65 -26.03
C ASP A 125 -2.87 -15.14 -27.36
N ASP A 126 -1.56 -15.41 -27.41
CA ASP A 126 -0.90 -15.97 -28.60
C ASP A 126 -1.51 -17.34 -29.00
N LEU A 127 -1.85 -18.17 -28.01
CA LEU A 127 -2.53 -19.43 -28.24
C LEU A 127 -3.96 -19.22 -28.74
N ALA A 128 -4.67 -18.20 -28.24
CA ALA A 128 -6.02 -17.86 -28.66
C ALA A 128 -6.09 -17.44 -30.13
N GLU A 129 -5.09 -16.70 -30.63
CA GLU A 129 -5.03 -16.30 -32.04
C GLU A 129 -4.85 -17.51 -32.96
N LYS A 130 -3.99 -18.45 -32.57
CA LYS A 130 -3.66 -19.65 -33.36
C LYS A 130 -4.65 -20.79 -33.17
N ILE A 131 -5.58 -20.68 -32.21
CA ILE A 131 -6.48 -21.78 -31.82
C ILE A 131 -7.33 -22.30 -32.98
N LEU A 132 -7.64 -21.43 -33.95
CA LEU A 132 -8.45 -21.76 -35.11
C LEU A 132 -7.66 -22.58 -36.14
N ASP A 133 -6.35 -22.39 -36.21
CA ASP A 133 -5.44 -23.06 -37.13
C ASP A 133 -5.00 -24.43 -36.61
N ILE A 134 -5.09 -24.66 -35.28
CA ILE A 134 -4.74 -25.93 -34.65
C ILE A 134 -5.80 -26.98 -34.96
N THR A 135 -5.40 -28.03 -35.68
CA THR A 135 -6.29 -29.11 -36.13
C THR A 135 -6.05 -30.45 -35.41
N SER A 136 -4.96 -30.56 -34.65
CA SER A 136 -4.61 -31.79 -33.93
C SER A 136 -3.91 -31.51 -32.60
N GLU A 137 -3.98 -32.47 -31.67
CA GLU A 137 -3.25 -32.39 -30.40
C GLU A 137 -1.73 -32.40 -30.61
N ALA A 138 -1.23 -33.10 -31.64
CA ALA A 138 0.19 -33.12 -31.99
C ALA A 138 0.71 -31.73 -32.40
N GLU A 139 -0.11 -30.94 -33.09
CA GLU A 139 0.19 -29.56 -33.44
C GLU A 139 0.15 -28.64 -32.21
N LEU A 140 -0.83 -28.83 -31.33
CA LEU A 140 -0.92 -28.12 -30.05
C LEU A 140 0.31 -28.35 -29.17
N LEU A 141 0.80 -29.60 -29.07
CA LEU A 141 2.02 -29.93 -28.33
C LEU A 141 3.25 -29.19 -28.88
N ARG A 142 3.36 -29.05 -30.20
CA ARG A 142 4.43 -28.27 -30.85
C ARG A 142 4.34 -26.78 -30.54
N VAL A 143 3.14 -26.21 -30.60
CA VAL A 143 2.89 -24.79 -30.27
C VAL A 143 3.22 -24.51 -28.81
N LEU A 144 2.88 -25.45 -27.92
CA LEU A 144 3.21 -25.39 -26.49
C LEU A 144 4.69 -25.72 -26.19
N ALA A 145 5.48 -26.03 -27.23
CA ALA A 145 6.88 -26.46 -27.15
C ALA A 145 7.10 -27.61 -26.14
N LEU A 146 6.10 -28.48 -25.98
CA LEU A 146 6.21 -29.70 -25.18
C LEU A 146 7.07 -30.69 -25.97
N LYS A 147 8.30 -30.95 -25.49
CA LYS A 147 9.16 -31.99 -26.05
C LYS A 147 8.64 -33.36 -25.58
N HIS A 148 8.46 -34.26 -26.54
CA HIS A 148 8.26 -35.70 -26.32
C HIS A 148 9.39 -36.32 -25.48
#